data_AF-A0A9C9DHQ6-F1
#
_entry.id   AF-A0A9C9DHQ6-F1
#
_cell.length_a   1.000
_cell.length_b   1.000
_cell.length_c   1.000
_cell.angle_alpha   90.00
_cell.angle_beta   90.00
_cell.angle_gamma   90.00
#
_symmetry.space_group_name_H-M   'P 1'
#
loop_
_entity.id
_entity.type
_entity.pdbx_description
1 polymer ?
#
loop_
_entity_poly.entity_id
_entity_poly.type
_entity_poly.pdbx_seq_one_letter_code
_entity_poly.pdbx_strand_id
1 'polypeptide(L)'
;LKPDGLFLNHGITSETGWQRTPLTHFMNRYIFPDGELARISTVIEAMENAGFETLDVECLRRHYALTLRKWIANLERHREQAIHHSSEVTYRLWRLYMTGCAYYFDEGDIGLHQVLVGHRHQVQPVPLCRDDIYTNHKERQGPTFLT
;
A
#
# COMPACT_ATOMS: atom_id res chain seq x y z
N LEU A 1 7.32 20.15 -2.51
CA LEU A 1 6.66 20.05 -3.84
C LEU A 1 6.64 21.44 -4.47
N LYS A 2 6.44 21.54 -5.79
CA LYS A 2 6.13 22.84 -6.42
C LYS A 2 4.84 23.42 -5.79
N PRO A 3 4.58 24.74 -5.90
CA PRO A 3 3.24 25.29 -5.66
C PRO A 3 2.19 24.47 -6.44
N ASP A 4 1.04 24.22 -5.82
CA ASP A 4 -0.04 23.36 -6.34
C ASP A 4 0.34 21.88 -6.58
N GLY A 5 1.51 21.43 -6.11
CA GLY A 5 1.93 20.05 -6.27
C GLY A 5 1.13 19.08 -5.39
N LEU A 6 0.68 17.97 -5.99
CA LEU A 6 0.08 16.85 -5.28
C LEU A 6 1.13 15.79 -4.89
N PHE A 7 0.88 15.09 -3.79
CA PHE A 7 1.64 13.91 -3.39
C PHE A 7 0.71 12.78 -3.00
N LEU A 8 0.94 11.59 -3.57
CA LEU A 8 0.23 10.37 -3.23
C LEU A 8 1.18 9.43 -2.49
N ASN A 9 0.96 9.26 -1.19
CA ASN A 9 1.66 8.25 -0.41
C ASN A 9 0.92 6.91 -0.51
N HIS A 10 1.62 5.84 -0.90
CA HIS A 10 1.09 4.48 -0.89
C HIS A 10 1.91 3.62 0.07
N GLY A 11 1.28 3.14 1.14
CA GLY A 11 2.02 2.47 2.21
C GLY A 11 1.20 1.45 2.98
N ILE A 12 1.88 0.43 3.49
CA ILE A 12 1.32 -0.54 4.44
C ILE A 12 1.24 0.15 5.81
N THR A 13 0.13 -0.04 6.50
CA THR A 13 -0.12 0.51 7.83
C THR A 13 -0.48 -0.60 8.80
N SER A 14 -0.32 -0.36 10.09
CA SER A 14 -0.78 -1.27 11.16
C SER A 14 -1.83 -0.59 12.02
N GLU A 15 -2.84 -1.33 12.46
CA GLU A 15 -3.87 -0.85 13.40
C GLU A 15 -3.24 -0.29 14.69
N THR A 16 -2.26 -1.01 15.24
CA THR A 16 -1.61 -0.67 16.51
C THR A 16 -0.25 0.03 16.34
N GLY A 17 0.15 0.32 15.09
CA GLY A 17 1.51 0.73 14.78
C GLY A 17 2.54 -0.36 15.12
N TRP A 18 3.82 -0.03 14.94
CA TRP A 18 4.89 -1.00 15.15
C TRP A 18 5.07 -1.34 16.64
N GLN A 19 4.93 -2.62 16.97
CA GLN A 19 5.11 -3.15 18.31
C GLN A 19 6.23 -4.18 18.32
N ARG A 20 7.00 -4.23 19.41
CA ARG A 20 8.04 -5.27 19.60
C ARG A 20 7.37 -6.58 20.02
N THR A 21 7.22 -7.50 19.08
CA THR A 21 6.60 -8.82 19.26
C THR A 21 7.51 -9.90 18.69
N PRO A 22 7.31 -11.18 19.04
CA PRO A 22 8.03 -12.28 18.38
C PRO A 22 7.86 -12.28 16.86
N LEU A 23 6.69 -11.88 16.36
CA LEU A 23 6.41 -11.79 14.93
C LEU A 23 7.21 -10.66 14.26
N THR A 24 7.20 -9.45 14.82
CA THR A 24 7.98 -8.33 14.27
C THR A 24 9.47 -8.55 14.38
N HIS A 25 9.93 -9.24 15.43
CA HIS A 25 11.32 -9.68 15.52
C HIS A 25 11.69 -10.72 14.45
N PHE A 26 10.79 -11.68 14.15
CA PHE A 26 10.98 -12.62 13.03
C PHE A 26 11.08 -11.86 11.70
N MET A 27 10.17 -10.91 11.45
CA MET A 27 10.19 -10.11 10.21
C MET A 27 11.48 -9.33 10.07
N ASN A 28 11.93 -8.63 11.11
CA ASN A 28 13.15 -7.81 11.05
C ASN A 28 14.42 -8.65 10.91
N ARG A 29 14.42 -9.86 11.47
CA ARG A 29 15.58 -10.75 11.39
C ARG A 29 15.73 -11.41 10.01
N TYR A 30 14.61 -11.75 9.35
CA TYR A 30 14.65 -12.64 8.19
C TYR A 30 14.08 -12.07 6.89
N ILE A 31 13.26 -11.01 6.95
CA ILE A 31 12.53 -10.51 5.78
C ILE A 31 12.86 -9.04 5.50
N PHE A 32 12.60 -8.14 6.45
CA PHE A 32 12.81 -6.70 6.30
C PHE A 32 13.56 -6.13 7.50
N PRO A 33 14.91 -6.15 7.48
CA PRO A 33 15.71 -5.45 8.47
C PRO A 33 15.27 -3.99 8.53
N ASP A 34 14.96 -3.51 9.73
CA ASP A 34 14.49 -2.14 10.00
C ASP A 34 13.10 -1.78 9.45
N GLY A 35 12.31 -2.78 9.02
CA GLY A 35 10.92 -2.57 8.68
C GLY A 35 10.11 -2.08 9.89
N GLU A 36 9.32 -1.03 9.71
CA GLU A 36 8.34 -0.56 10.69
C GLU A 36 7.05 -0.16 9.99
N LEU A 37 5.91 -0.33 10.68
CA LEU A 37 4.60 0.06 10.18
C LEU A 37 4.01 1.15 11.06
N ALA A 38 3.61 2.25 10.43
CA ALA A 38 2.89 3.33 11.09
C ALA A 38 1.38 3.05 11.14
N ARG A 39 0.68 3.70 12.08
CA ARG A 39 -0.78 3.84 11.98
C ARG A 39 -1.10 4.82 10.86
N ILE A 40 -2.27 4.65 10.22
CA ILE A 40 -2.75 5.64 9.24
C ILE A 40 -2.88 7.04 9.86
N SER A 41 -3.30 7.13 11.13
CA SER A 41 -3.37 8.39 11.87
C SER A 41 -2.00 9.06 12.00
N THR A 42 -0.95 8.29 12.29
CA THR A 42 0.43 8.81 12.38
C THR A 42 0.93 9.33 11.04
N VAL A 43 0.58 8.67 9.93
CA VAL A 43 0.94 9.14 8.58
C VAL A 43 0.24 10.47 8.28
N ILE A 44 -1.07 10.56 8.52
CA ILE A 44 -1.86 11.78 8.28
C ILE A 44 -1.36 12.93 9.16
N GLU A 45 -1.15 12.69 10.46
CA GLU A 45 -0.63 13.67 11.40
C GLU A 45 0.74 14.21 10.95
N ALA A 46 1.64 13.34 10.48
CA ALA A 46 2.94 13.76 9.95
C ALA A 46 2.79 14.65 8.71
N MET A 47 1.84 14.36 7.82
CA MET A 47 1.57 15.18 6.63
C MET A 47 0.98 16.55 7.00
N GLU A 48 0.03 16.59 7.93
CA GLU A 48 -0.57 17.83 8.42
C GLU A 48 0.46 18.73 9.10
N ASN A 49 1.33 18.15 9.93
CA ASN A 49 2.45 18.86 10.56
C ASN A 49 3.48 19.36 9.54
N ALA A 50 3.59 18.73 8.38
CA ALA A 50 4.42 19.17 7.27
C ALA A 50 3.76 20.27 6.41
N GLY A 51 2.58 20.76 6.77
CA GLY A 51 1.87 21.82 6.06
C GLY A 51 0.98 21.35 4.91
N PHE A 52 0.64 20.06 4.87
CA PHE A 52 -0.26 19.52 3.87
C PHE A 52 -1.71 19.44 4.37
N GLU A 53 -2.64 19.42 3.42
CA GLU A 53 -4.05 19.09 3.60
C GLU A 53 -4.32 17.71 2.99
N THR A 54 -5.02 16.85 3.73
CA THR A 54 -5.43 15.53 3.24
C THR A 54 -6.63 15.68 2.31
N LEU A 55 -6.47 15.28 1.05
CA LEU A 55 -7.49 15.40 0.01
C LEU A 55 -8.26 14.09 -0.19
N ASP A 56 -7.57 12.95 -0.05
CA ASP A 56 -8.21 11.63 -0.17
C ASP A 56 -7.46 10.57 0.64
N VAL A 57 -8.22 9.57 1.13
CA VAL A 57 -7.67 8.34 1.72
C VAL A 57 -8.43 7.14 1.17
N GLU A 58 -7.73 6.25 0.47
CA GLU A 58 -8.30 5.00 -0.04
C GLU A 58 -7.65 3.78 0.64
N CYS A 59 -8.47 2.86 1.13
CA CYS A 59 -8.01 1.62 1.76
C CYS A 59 -8.07 0.45 0.75
N LEU A 60 -6.91 -0.14 0.46
CA LEU A 60 -6.72 -1.25 -0.48
C LEU A 60 -6.39 -2.58 0.23
N ARG A 61 -6.69 -2.69 1.53
CA ARG A 61 -6.38 -3.85 2.38
C ARG A 61 -6.72 -5.20 1.73
N ARG A 62 -7.97 -5.35 1.28
CA ARG A 62 -8.47 -6.59 0.66
C ARG A 62 -7.79 -6.90 -0.67
N HIS A 63 -7.37 -5.87 -1.40
CA HIS A 63 -6.65 -6.04 -2.67
C HIS A 63 -5.28 -6.65 -2.40
N TYR A 64 -4.60 -6.22 -1.34
CA TYR A 64 -3.27 -6.75 -1.01
C TYR A 64 -3.33 -8.19 -0.49
N ALA A 65 -4.36 -8.57 0.26
CA ALA A 65 -4.60 -9.97 0.61
C ALA A 65 -4.72 -10.86 -0.66
N LEU A 66 -5.49 -10.41 -1.66
CA LEU A 66 -5.60 -11.11 -2.96
C LEU A 66 -4.26 -11.18 -3.69
N THR A 67 -3.49 -10.09 -3.70
CA THR A 67 -2.15 -10.04 -4.30
C THR A 67 -1.23 -11.07 -3.68
N LEU A 68 -1.13 -11.11 -2.34
CA LEU A 68 -0.29 -12.06 -1.63
C LEU A 68 -0.71 -13.51 -1.91
N ARG A 69 -2.01 -13.80 -1.93
CA ARG A 69 -2.53 -15.15 -2.30
C ARG A 69 -2.11 -15.56 -3.71
N LYS A 70 -2.15 -14.63 -4.67
CA LYS A 70 -1.66 -14.89 -6.04
C LYS A 70 -0.15 -15.10 -6.07
N TRP A 71 0.62 -14.33 -5.31
CA TRP A 71 2.07 -14.50 -5.21
C TRP A 71 2.45 -15.84 -4.61
N ILE A 72 1.76 -16.26 -3.54
CA ILE A 72 1.97 -17.59 -2.92
C ILE A 72 1.69 -18.70 -3.93
N ALA A 73 0.54 -18.66 -4.61
CA ALA A 73 0.19 -19.67 -5.62
C ALA A 73 1.21 -19.75 -6.76
N ASN A 74 1.74 -18.59 -7.20
CA ASN A 74 2.79 -18.53 -8.22
C ASN A 74 4.13 -19.06 -7.70
N LEU A 75 4.51 -18.74 -6.46
CA LEU A 75 5.74 -19.22 -5.83
C LEU A 75 5.70 -20.74 -5.65
N GLU A 76 4.58 -21.29 -5.20
CA GLU A 76 4.40 -22.73 -5.03
C GLU A 76 4.43 -23.49 -6.37
N ARG A 77 3.80 -22.94 -7.41
CA ARG A 77 3.81 -23.53 -8.76
C ARG A 77 5.23 -23.64 -9.33
N HIS A 78 6.11 -22.69 -9.00
CA HIS A 78 7.48 -22.64 -9.51
C HIS A 78 8.51 -22.97 -8.42
N ARG A 79 8.14 -23.80 -7.44
CA ARG A 79 8.96 -24.14 -6.28
C ARG A 79 10.39 -24.54 -6.65
N GLU A 80 10.56 -25.46 -7.60
CA GLU A 80 11.89 -25.96 -7.98
C GLU A 80 12.79 -24.84 -8.52
N GLN A 81 12.24 -23.98 -9.38
CA GLN A 81 12.96 -22.82 -9.93
C GLN A 81 13.29 -21.80 -8.83
N ALA A 82 12.34 -21.53 -7.93
CA ALA A 82 12.54 -20.60 -6.82
C ALA A 82 13.67 -21.07 -5.88
N ILE A 83 13.70 -22.37 -5.55
CA ILE A 83 14.77 -22.96 -4.73
C ILE A 83 16.10 -22.92 -5.47
N HIS A 84 16.13 -23.24 -6.77
CA HIS A 84 17.34 -23.20 -7.58
C HIS A 84 17.98 -21.81 -7.60
N HIS A 85 17.18 -20.74 -7.68
CA HIS A 85 17.67 -19.35 -7.67
C HIS A 85 17.94 -18.78 -6.28
N SER A 86 17.59 -19.49 -5.21
CA SER A 86 17.77 -19.01 -3.83
C SER A 86 18.24 -20.14 -2.92
N SER A 87 17.35 -20.69 -2.09
CA SER A 87 17.57 -21.88 -1.27
C SER A 87 16.23 -22.42 -0.75
N GLU A 88 16.20 -23.66 -0.28
CA GLU A 88 15.03 -24.24 0.40
C GLU A 88 14.62 -23.38 1.61
N VAL A 89 15.60 -22.87 2.36
CA VAL A 89 15.36 -22.04 3.56
C VAL A 89 14.68 -20.73 3.15
N THR A 90 15.21 -20.04 2.14
CA THR A 90 14.64 -18.79 1.62
C THR A 90 13.23 -19.01 1.10
N TYR A 91 13.00 -20.06 0.31
CA TYR A 91 11.67 -20.42 -0.19
C TYR A 91 10.65 -20.58 0.96
N ARG A 92 11.01 -21.35 1.99
CA ARG A 92 10.12 -21.60 3.14
C ARG A 92 9.86 -20.34 3.95
N LEU A 93 10.86 -19.49 4.15
CA LEU A 93 10.71 -18.20 4.85
C LEU A 93 9.74 -17.27 4.12
N TRP A 94 9.94 -17.07 2.81
CA TRP A 94 9.07 -16.21 2.01
C TRP A 94 7.64 -16.74 1.91
N ARG A 95 7.47 -18.05 1.75
CA ARG A 95 6.15 -18.69 1.76
C ARG A 95 5.44 -18.48 3.08
N LEU A 96 6.13 -18.70 4.21
CA LEU A 96 5.58 -18.48 5.54
C LEU A 96 5.20 -17.01 5.76
N TYR A 97 6.13 -16.09 5.45
CA TYR A 97 5.95 -14.66 5.58
C TYR A 97 4.72 -14.17 4.80
N MET A 98 4.66 -14.45 3.49
CA MET A 98 3.54 -13.99 2.66
C MET A 98 2.20 -14.60 3.10
N THR A 99 2.19 -15.86 3.53
CA THR A 99 0.98 -16.51 4.04
C THR A 99 0.48 -15.81 5.31
N GLY A 100 1.40 -15.50 6.23
CA GLY A 100 1.08 -14.73 7.43
C GLY A 100 0.55 -13.34 7.09
N CYS A 101 1.23 -12.61 6.20
CA CYS A 101 0.75 -11.29 5.76
C CYS A 101 -0.65 -11.38 5.13
N ALA A 102 -0.92 -12.36 4.26
CA ALA A 102 -2.24 -12.51 3.64
C ALA A 102 -3.34 -12.69 4.71
N TYR A 103 -3.06 -13.50 5.74
CA TYR A 103 -3.96 -13.67 6.89
C TYR A 103 -4.19 -12.35 7.64
N TYR A 104 -3.13 -11.63 8.01
CA TYR A 104 -3.25 -10.37 8.76
C TYR A 104 -3.94 -9.26 7.95
N PHE A 105 -3.74 -9.22 6.63
CA PHE A 105 -4.52 -8.33 5.76
C PHE A 105 -6.00 -8.70 5.72
N ASP A 106 -6.36 -9.99 5.76
CA ASP A 106 -7.76 -10.43 5.79
C ASP A 106 -8.44 -10.08 7.13
N GLU A 107 -7.77 -10.31 8.26
CA GLU A 107 -8.29 -10.04 9.61
C GLU A 107 -8.45 -8.55 9.92
N GLY A 108 -7.58 -7.69 9.38
CA GLY A 108 -7.68 -6.24 9.59
C GLY A 108 -6.52 -5.60 10.36
N ASP A 109 -5.64 -6.41 10.96
CA ASP A 109 -4.51 -5.96 11.78
C ASP A 109 -3.51 -5.09 10.99
N ILE A 110 -3.40 -5.33 9.68
CA ILE A 110 -2.62 -4.54 8.73
C ILE A 110 -3.49 -4.03 7.58
N GLY A 111 -3.20 -2.81 7.14
CA GLY A 111 -3.88 -2.12 6.06
C GLY A 111 -2.92 -1.71 4.97
N LEU A 112 -3.47 -1.27 3.85
CA LEU A 112 -2.73 -0.64 2.76
C LEU A 112 -3.51 0.60 2.36
N HIS A 113 -2.88 1.76 2.44
CA HIS A 113 -3.56 3.02 2.20
C HIS A 113 -2.87 3.81 1.08
N GLN A 114 -3.68 4.50 0.30
CA GLN A 114 -3.26 5.61 -0.55
C GLN A 114 -3.76 6.90 0.08
N VAL A 115 -2.84 7.82 0.40
CA VAL A 115 -3.16 9.13 0.98
C VAL A 115 -2.73 10.20 -0.01
N LEU A 116 -3.71 10.92 -0.57
CA LEU A 116 -3.48 12.05 -1.46
C LEU A 116 -3.47 13.33 -0.63
N VAL A 117 -2.42 14.12 -0.81
CA VAL A 117 -2.28 15.42 -0.14
C VAL A 117 -1.90 16.52 -1.12
N GLY A 118 -2.29 17.75 -0.77
CA GLY A 118 -1.87 18.99 -1.42
C GLY A 118 -1.44 20.03 -0.38
N HIS A 119 -0.84 21.13 -0.83
CA HIS A 119 -0.43 22.21 0.08
C HIS A 119 -1.65 22.82 0.78
N ARG A 120 -1.58 23.01 2.10
CA ARG A 120 -2.65 23.66 2.85
C ARG A 120 -2.81 25.13 2.42
N HIS A 121 -4.04 25.64 2.49
CA HIS A 121 -4.39 27.03 2.16
C HIS A 121 -4.16 27.41 0.69
N GLN A 122 -4.19 26.44 -0.23
CA GLN A 122 -4.14 26.65 -1.67
C GLN A 122 -5.38 26.07 -2.33
N VAL A 123 -5.69 26.54 -3.54
CA VAL A 123 -6.70 25.89 -4.38
C VAL A 123 -6.12 24.56 -4.83
N GLN A 124 -6.78 23.47 -4.50
CA GLN A 124 -6.32 22.14 -4.84
C GLN A 124 -6.61 21.85 -6.32
N PRO A 125 -5.64 21.38 -7.13
CA PRO A 125 -5.84 21.11 -8.56
C PRO A 125 -6.51 19.75 -8.79
N VAL A 126 -7.56 19.45 -8.01
CA VAL A 126 -8.35 18.23 -8.11
C VAL A 126 -9.82 18.58 -8.36
N PRO A 127 -10.57 17.77 -9.13
CA PRO A 127 -12.01 18.00 -9.30
C PRO A 127 -12.77 17.86 -7.98
N LEU A 128 -13.99 18.40 -7.93
CA LEU A 128 -14.88 18.28 -6.76
C LEU A 128 -15.39 16.85 -6.52
N CYS A 129 -15.35 16.00 -7.55
CA CYS A 129 -15.83 14.62 -7.52
C CYS A 129 -14.72 13.68 -8.02
N ARG A 130 -14.74 12.42 -7.57
CA ARG A 130 -13.70 11.41 -7.85
C ARG A 130 -13.95 10.59 -9.12
N ASP A 131 -14.92 11.00 -9.95
CA ASP A 131 -15.27 10.26 -11.16
C ASP A 131 -14.06 10.10 -12.09
N ASP A 132 -13.16 11.08 -12.08
CA ASP A 132 -11.94 11.05 -12.88
C ASP A 132 -11.00 9.90 -12.52
N ILE A 133 -11.01 9.42 -11.28
CA ILE A 133 -10.19 8.29 -10.80
C ILE A 133 -10.76 6.94 -11.25
N TYR A 134 -12.09 6.81 -11.28
CA TYR A 134 -12.77 5.52 -11.49
C TYR A 134 -13.33 5.32 -12.90
N THR A 135 -13.52 6.38 -13.67
CA THR A 135 -14.02 6.29 -15.04
C THR A 135 -12.88 5.90 -15.98
N ASN A 136 -13.10 4.88 -16.80
CA ASN A 136 -12.08 4.36 -17.72
C ASN A 136 -11.60 5.45 -18.67
N HIS A 137 -10.28 5.66 -18.79
CA HIS A 137 -9.70 6.63 -19.73
C HIS A 137 -10.16 6.44 -21.19
N LYS A 138 -10.60 5.23 -21.57
CA LYS A 138 -11.16 4.94 -22.90
C LYS A 138 -12.50 5.61 -23.18
N GLU A 139 -13.28 5.96 -22.17
CA GLU A 139 -14.59 6.63 -22.34
C GLU A 139 -14.44 8.15 -22.54
N ARG A 140 -13.26 8.73 -22.25
CA ARG A 140 -12.99 10.16 -22.43
C ARG A 140 -12.68 10.58 -23.88
N GLN A 141 -12.49 9.61 -24.80
CA GLN A 141 -12.26 9.88 -26.25
C GLN A 141 -13.53 9.73 -27.11
N GLY A 142 -14.71 10.00 -26.55
CA GLY A 142 -15.93 10.22 -27.36
C GLY A 142 -15.80 11.51 -28.18
N PRO A 143 -16.46 11.62 -29.34
CA PRO A 143 -16.17 12.65 -30.33
C PRO A 143 -16.34 14.04 -29.70
N THR A 144 -15.26 14.83 -29.76
CA THR A 144 -15.30 16.26 -29.52
C THR A 144 -16.22 16.88 -30.58
N PHE A 145 -17.50 17.02 -30.26
CA PHE A 145 -18.36 17.90 -31.04
C PHE A 145 -17.96 19.33 -30.68
N LEU A 146 -17.14 19.91 -31.57
CA LEU A 146 -16.99 21.34 -31.66
C LEU A 146 -18.37 21.94 -31.98
N THR A 147 -18.86 22.78 -31.08
CA THR A 147 -19.75 23.90 -31.37
C THR A 147 -19.32 25.08 -30.51
#